data_AF-A0AAU4AWB0-F1
#
_entry.id   AF-A0AAU4AWB0-F1
#
_cell.length_a   1.000
_cell.length_b   1.000
_cell.length_c   1.000
_cell.angle_alpha   90.00
_cell.angle_beta   90.00
_cell.angle_gamma   90.00
#
_symmetry.space_group_name_H-M   'P 1'
#
loop_
_entity.id
_entity.type
_entity.pdbx_description
1 polymer ?
#
loop_
_entity_poly.entity_id
_entity_poly.type
_entity_poly.pdbx_seq_one_letter_code
_entity_poly.pdbx_strand_id
1 'polypeptide(L)'
;MPPPTGGRRASDGHGLPEVPEDFRDLFLGWPCESAEHRTARLTAARDVLAELLEEGERDDFAMEDALHAVRLGGAALFRGDRKAGAAS
;
A
#
# COMPACT_ATOMS: atom_id res chain seq x y z
N MET A 1 -5.79 -52.64 9.81
CA MET A 1 -5.69 -51.19 10.08
C MET A 1 -4.71 -50.60 9.08
N PRO A 2 -5.08 -49.58 8.29
CA PRO A 2 -4.14 -48.87 7.43
C PRO A 2 -3.22 -47.93 8.26
N PRO A 3 -2.00 -47.60 7.77
CA PRO A 3 -1.11 -46.65 8.43
C PRO A 3 -1.65 -45.21 8.35
N PRO A 4 -1.29 -44.31 9.28
CA PRO A 4 -1.62 -42.89 9.18
C PRO A 4 -0.88 -42.27 8.00
N THR A 5 -1.63 -41.87 6.98
CA THR A 5 -1.09 -41.20 5.80
C THR A 5 -0.42 -39.90 6.23
N GLY A 6 0.82 -39.77 5.79
CA GLY A 6 1.77 -38.72 6.15
C GLY A 6 1.17 -37.32 6.17
N GLY A 7 1.64 -36.56 7.16
CA GLY A 7 1.35 -35.16 7.36
C GLY A 7 1.40 -34.38 6.06
N ARG A 8 0.29 -33.68 5.80
CA ARG A 8 0.24 -32.64 4.80
C ARG A 8 1.28 -31.61 5.23
N ARG A 9 2.38 -31.60 4.47
CA ARG A 9 3.47 -30.62 4.56
C ARG A 9 2.90 -29.27 4.95
N ALA A 10 3.36 -28.75 6.09
CA ALA A 10 3.42 -27.32 6.28
C ALA A 10 4.09 -26.77 5.02
N SER A 11 3.31 -26.04 4.23
CA SER A 11 3.91 -25.12 3.28
C SER A 11 4.52 -24.04 4.15
N ASP A 12 5.73 -24.31 4.64
CA ASP A 12 6.68 -23.30 5.11
C ASP A 12 7.10 -22.49 3.87
N GLY A 13 6.13 -21.78 3.28
CA GLY A 13 6.41 -20.65 2.44
C GLY A 13 6.86 -19.57 3.39
N HIS A 14 8.11 -19.12 3.25
CA HIS A 14 8.62 -17.93 3.88
C HIS A 14 7.64 -16.77 3.65
N GLY A 15 6.73 -16.56 4.60
CA GLY A 15 5.90 -15.38 4.68
C GLY A 15 6.80 -14.23 5.12
N LEU A 16 7.56 -13.68 4.16
CA LEU A 16 7.87 -12.26 4.22
C LEU A 16 6.53 -11.56 4.47
N PRO A 17 6.43 -10.59 5.40
CA PRO A 17 5.17 -9.91 5.67
C PRO A 17 4.61 -9.47 4.32
N GLU A 18 3.56 -10.16 3.88
CA GLU A 18 2.91 -9.86 2.62
C GLU A 18 2.29 -8.50 2.86
N VAL A 19 2.92 -7.47 2.31
CA VAL A 19 2.35 -6.14 2.22
C VAL A 19 0.90 -6.34 1.79
N PRO A 20 -0.10 -5.97 2.63
CA PRO A 20 -1.49 -6.29 2.36
C PRO A 20 -1.83 -5.91 0.92
N GLU A 21 -2.57 -6.74 0.19
CA GLU A 21 -2.94 -6.42 -1.20
C GLU A 21 -3.62 -5.03 -1.28
N ASP A 22 -4.39 -4.71 -0.22
CA ASP A 22 -4.99 -3.39 0.03
C ASP A 22 -3.99 -2.22 0.00
N PHE A 23 -2.77 -2.44 0.49
CA PHE A 23 -1.72 -1.43 0.48
C PHE A 23 -1.26 -1.13 -0.94
N ARG A 24 -0.99 -2.16 -1.74
CA ARG A 24 -0.53 -1.95 -3.13
C ARG A 24 -1.62 -1.31 -3.98
N ASP A 25 -2.86 -1.76 -3.79
CA ASP A 25 -4.03 -1.24 -4.49
C ASP A 25 -4.32 0.22 -4.16
N LEU A 26 -4.04 0.65 -2.93
CA LEU A 26 -4.11 2.06 -2.54
C LEU A 26 -3.24 2.95 -3.43
N PHE A 27 -2.02 2.51 -3.76
CA PHE A 27 -1.08 3.29 -4.57
C PHE A 27 -1.27 3.11 -6.08
N LEU A 28 -1.54 1.88 -6.54
CA LEU A 28 -1.72 1.54 -7.96
C LEU A 28 -3.07 2.03 -8.50
N GLY A 29 -4.13 1.91 -7.70
CA GLY A 29 -5.51 2.10 -8.13
C GLY A 29 -6.03 0.96 -8.99
N TRP A 30 -7.30 1.08 -9.35
CA TRP A 30 -7.99 0.05 -10.12
C TRP A 30 -8.25 0.48 -11.57
N PRO A 31 -8.20 -0.48 -12.52
CA PRO A 31 -8.69 -0.22 -13.87
C PRO A 31 -10.13 0.28 -13.81
N CYS A 32 -10.42 1.36 -14.54
CA CYS A 32 -11.75 1.97 -14.62
C CYS A 32 -12.26 2.65 -13.33
N GLU A 33 -11.39 2.98 -12.37
CA GLU A 33 -11.78 3.82 -11.23
C GLU A 33 -12.38 5.16 -11.70
N SER A 34 -13.44 5.62 -11.02
CA SER A 34 -14.00 6.95 -11.29
C SER A 34 -13.00 8.03 -10.88
N ALA A 35 -13.12 9.22 -11.47
CA ALA A 35 -12.25 10.34 -11.11
C ALA A 35 -12.35 10.69 -9.61
N GLU A 36 -13.55 10.60 -9.04
CA GLU A 36 -13.80 10.84 -7.61
C GLU A 36 -13.13 9.78 -6.72
N HIS A 37 -13.29 8.49 -7.05
CA HIS A 37 -12.61 7.41 -6.32
C HIS A 37 -11.10 7.50 -6.45
N ARG A 38 -10.59 7.87 -7.64
CA ARG A 38 -9.16 8.13 -7.85
C ARG A 38 -8.64 9.24 -6.95
N THR A 39 -9.35 10.36 -6.86
CA THR A 39 -8.95 11.47 -5.98
C THR A 39 -8.97 11.04 -4.53
N ALA A 40 -10.05 10.40 -4.06
CA ALA A 40 -10.16 9.91 -2.69
C ALA A 40 -9.03 8.92 -2.35
N ARG A 41 -8.74 7.98 -3.26
CA ARG A 41 -7.65 7.02 -3.13
C ARG A 41 -6.29 7.71 -3.07
N LEU A 42 -6.02 8.67 -3.96
CA LEU A 42 -4.74 9.39 -3.96
C LEU A 42 -4.56 10.26 -2.71
N THR A 43 -5.64 10.81 -2.15
CA THR A 43 -5.61 11.49 -0.85
C THR A 43 -5.23 10.51 0.26
N ALA A 44 -5.95 9.39 0.38
CA ALA A 44 -5.62 8.36 1.36
C ALA A 44 -4.20 7.80 1.20
N ALA A 45 -3.74 7.61 -0.05
CA ALA A 45 -2.39 7.16 -0.35
C ALA A 45 -1.32 8.18 0.10
N ARG A 46 -1.59 9.48 0.00
CA ARG A 46 -0.70 10.53 0.50
C ARG A 46 -0.64 10.54 2.02
N ASP A 47 -1.79 10.37 2.68
CA ASP A 47 -1.86 10.34 4.14
C ASP A 47 -1.07 9.14 4.69
N VAL A 48 -1.27 7.95 4.12
CA VAL A 48 -0.49 6.75 4.49
C VAL A 48 1.00 6.91 4.21
N LEU A 49 1.37 7.53 3.08
CA LEU A 49 2.78 7.82 2.81
C LEU A 49 3.39 8.78 3.84
N ALA A 50 2.64 9.79 4.28
CA ALA A 50 3.09 10.72 5.32
C ALA A 50 3.32 9.99 6.65
N GLU A 51 2.39 9.13 7.05
CA GLU A 51 2.52 8.30 8.25
C GLU A 51 3.74 7.37 8.19
N LEU A 52 3.97 6.71 7.05
CA LEU A 52 5.15 5.86 6.87
C LEU A 52 6.46 6.62 6.94
N LEU A 53 6.50 7.85 6.41
CA LEU A 53 7.70 8.69 6.50
C LEU A 53 7.97 9.14 7.95
N GLU A 54 6.92 9.46 8.71
CA GLU A 54 7.04 9.81 10.13
C GLU A 54 7.49 8.60 10.98
N GLU A 55 6.91 7.43 10.74
CA GLU A 55 7.32 6.20 11.42
C GLU A 55 8.73 5.76 10.98
N GLY A 56 9.09 6.01 9.72
CA GLY A 56 10.40 5.75 9.14
C GLY A 56 11.55 6.48 9.81
N GLU A 57 11.30 7.52 10.59
CA GLU A 57 12.32 8.15 11.44
C GLU A 57 12.78 7.22 12.58
N ARG A 58 11.95 6.23 12.93
CA ARG A 58 12.08 5.37 14.10
C ARG A 58 12.12 3.87 13.74
N ASP A 59 11.66 3.51 12.54
CA ASP A 59 11.61 2.13 12.02
C ASP A 59 12.08 2.05 10.57
N ASP A 60 13.17 1.31 10.33
CA ASP A 60 13.72 1.10 8.98
C ASP A 60 12.72 0.38 8.05
N PHE A 61 11.85 -0.50 8.57
CA PHE A 61 10.84 -1.17 7.75
C PHE A 61 9.78 -0.18 7.25
N ALA A 62 9.36 0.77 8.09
CA ALA A 62 8.45 1.83 7.67
C ALA A 62 9.07 2.73 6.59
N MET A 63 10.38 2.98 6.66
CA MET A 63 11.11 3.68 5.61
C MET A 63 11.16 2.87 4.30
N GLU A 64 11.37 1.55 4.37
CA GLU A 64 11.31 0.68 3.19
C GLU A 64 9.91 0.69 2.54
N ASP A 65 8.86 0.63 3.36
CA ASP A 65 7.47 0.71 2.91
C ASP A 65 7.16 2.08 2.28
N ALA A 66 7.67 3.19 2.84
CA ALA A 66 7.52 4.52 2.26
C ALA A 66 8.17 4.59 0.86
N LEU A 67 9.39 4.07 0.72
CA LEU A 67 10.08 3.99 -0.57
C LEU A 67 9.33 3.12 -1.57
N HIS A 68 8.72 2.03 -1.10
CA HIS A 68 7.91 1.16 -1.94
C HIS A 68 6.62 1.86 -2.39
N ALA A 69 5.92 2.56 -1.50
CA ALA A 69 4.74 3.37 -1.81
C ALA A 69 5.03 4.44 -2.86
N VAL A 70 6.16 5.15 -2.75
CA VAL A 70 6.61 6.12 -3.76
C VAL A 70 6.83 5.46 -5.12
N ARG A 71 7.43 4.26 -5.15
CA ARG A 71 7.64 3.51 -6.39
C ARG A 71 6.32 3.08 -7.04
N LEU A 72 5.32 2.70 -6.24
CA LEU A 72 4.01 2.27 -6.72
C LEU A 72 3.16 3.45 -7.23
N GLY A 73 3.02 4.50 -6.44
CA GLY A 73 2.14 5.64 -6.79
C GLY A 73 2.79 6.64 -7.76
N GLY A 74 4.12 6.64 -7.84
CA GLY A 74 4.90 7.45 -8.78
C GLY A 74 4.50 8.93 -8.78
N ALA A 75 4.48 9.54 -9.96
CA ALA A 75 4.16 10.97 -10.10
C ALA A 75 2.72 11.34 -9.73
N ALA A 76 1.81 10.37 -9.55
CA ALA A 76 0.43 10.66 -9.17
C ALA A 76 0.32 11.14 -7.71
N LEU A 77 1.18 10.62 -6.83
CA LEU A 77 1.24 11.03 -5.43
C LEU A 77 1.66 12.50 -5.27
N PHE A 78 2.51 13.02 -6.14
CA PHE A 78 3.03 14.39 -6.03
C PHE A 78 2.28 15.42 -6.88
N ARG A 79 1.36 14.97 -7.75
CA ARG A 79 0.54 15.88 -8.56
C ARG A 79 -0.61 16.43 -7.69
N GLY A 80 -0.30 17.47 -6.93
CA GLY A 80 -1.27 18.16 -6.08
C GLY A 80 -2.44 18.74 -6.88
N ASP A 81 -3.64 18.51 -6.34
CA ASP A 81 -4.88 19.18 -6.69
C ASP A 81 -4.70 20.70 -6.65
N ARG A 82 -4.63 21.35 -7.82
CA ARG A 82 -4.82 22.81 -7.94
C ARG A 82 -6.29 23.23 -7.70
N LYS A 83 -7.04 22.49 -6.87
CA LYS A 83 -8.47 22.70 -6.59
C LYS A 83 -8.86 22.25 -5.18
N ALA A 84 -8.19 22.76 -4.15
CA ALA A 84 -8.70 22.69 -2.77
C ALA A 84 -8.49 24.02 -2.03
N GLY A 85 -8.73 25.15 -2.71
CA GLY A 85 -8.53 26.50 -2.18
C GLY A 85 -9.54 27.51 -2.72
N ALA A 86 -10.80 27.11 -2.91
CA ALA A 86 -11.88 28.04 -3.26
C ALA A 86 -13.21 27.56 -2.69
N ALA A 87 -13.38 27.75 -1.38
CA ALA A 87 -14.67 28.01 -0.77
C ALA A 87 -14.39 28.84 0.48
N SER A 88 -14.54 30.16 0.31
CA SER A 88 -14.71 31.14 1.37
C SER A 88 -16.01 30.91 2.14
#